data_AF-A0AAV4B481-F1
#
_entry.id   AF-A0AAV4B481-F1
#
_cell.length_a   1.000
_cell.length_b   1.000
_cell.length_c   1.000
_cell.angle_alpha   90.00
_cell.angle_beta   90.00
_cell.angle_gamma   90.00
#
_symmetry.space_group_name_H-M   'P 1'
#
loop_
_entity.id
_entity.type
_entity.pdbx_description
1 polymer ?
#
loop_
_entity_poly.entity_id
_entity_poly.type
_entity_poly.pdbx_seq_one_letter_code
_entity_poly.pdbx_strand_id
1 'polypeptide(L)'
;MLPFVFAGNTKSTKVKLRQGKKKIDLSKLTDEDLIRLGIDPNLSKQDIARLLREAKQAIDGVASVNHITEKQLEYVLKVLKIDDATQVTFRMFAVISALCERVTQMDPWSKHLLEICDLLDIERKMTLYKAMFYTNVNSDRDANFIKADSLKIELIAGGLNWKQQEFIMEKLQPNYFNEISFLDYICYIPLFLSMHDNIVDNPLNMANNKYDQLLRKPSGLPRQRDHNPLGNPLSRDSSFQNKQMARDLLEGKISMEEVKREKRELITKYTKYALKMPYGV
;
A
#
# COMPACT_ATOMS: atom_id res chain seq x y z
N MET A 1 -40.60 25.67 31.73
CA MET A 1 -39.23 25.29 32.17
C MET A 1 -39.40 24.20 33.23
N LEU A 2 -38.75 23.05 32.99
CA LEU A 2 -38.91 21.73 33.66
C LEU A 2 -40.24 20.99 33.37
N PRO A 3 -40.29 19.63 33.40
CA PRO A 3 -39.28 18.66 33.86
C PRO A 3 -39.03 17.49 32.87
N PHE A 4 -38.07 16.59 33.13
CA PHE A 4 -38.31 15.13 33.09
C PHE A 4 -37.10 14.35 33.63
N VAL A 5 -37.36 13.66 34.74
CA VAL A 5 -36.55 12.61 35.36
C VAL A 5 -36.88 11.30 34.66
N PHE A 6 -35.87 10.50 34.31
CA PHE A 6 -36.05 9.05 34.16
C PHE A 6 -35.00 8.31 34.99
N ALA A 7 -35.49 7.75 36.10
CA ALA A 7 -34.85 6.64 36.78
C ALA A 7 -35.15 5.36 35.99
N GLY A 8 -34.14 4.50 35.82
CA GLY A 8 -34.25 3.27 35.02
C GLY A 8 -33.20 2.22 35.36
N ASN A 9 -33.30 1.68 36.58
CA ASN A 9 -33.03 0.31 37.01
C ASN A 9 -31.77 -0.45 36.49
N THR A 10 -30.90 -0.78 37.44
CA THR A 10 -29.78 -1.72 37.37
C THR A 10 -30.17 -3.13 36.94
N LYS A 11 -29.47 -3.73 35.98
CA LYS A 11 -29.04 -5.15 36.00
C LYS A 11 -27.75 -5.35 35.20
N SER A 12 -26.61 -5.32 35.88
CA SER A 12 -25.36 -5.92 35.38
C SER A 12 -25.55 -7.44 35.31
N THR A 13 -25.94 -7.93 34.14
CA THR A 13 -25.91 -9.36 33.84
C THR A 13 -24.62 -9.64 33.09
N LYS A 14 -23.62 -10.13 33.83
CA LYS A 14 -22.40 -10.71 33.25
C LYS A 14 -22.83 -11.83 32.30
N VAL A 15 -22.71 -11.59 30.99
CA VAL A 15 -22.83 -12.63 29.97
C VAL A 15 -21.68 -13.61 30.19
N LYS A 16 -21.95 -14.71 30.91
CA LYS A 16 -20.98 -15.79 31.11
C LYS A 16 -20.88 -16.58 29.81
N LEU A 17 -19.73 -16.48 29.14
CA LEU A 17 -19.34 -17.41 28.09
C LEU A 17 -19.32 -18.83 28.67
N ARG A 18 -20.12 -19.74 28.10
CA ARG A 18 -20.00 -21.18 28.41
C ARG A 18 -18.61 -21.64 27.99
N GLN A 19 -17.89 -22.30 28.91
CA GLN A 19 -16.59 -22.89 28.62
C GLN A 19 -16.69 -23.83 27.42
N GLY A 20 -15.94 -23.54 26.35
CA GLY A 20 -15.79 -24.42 25.20
C GLY A 20 -16.18 -23.87 23.82
N LYS A 21 -16.78 -22.68 23.69
CA LYS A 21 -17.06 -22.07 22.36
C LYS A 21 -16.35 -20.72 22.21
N LYS A 22 -15.28 -20.69 21.41
CA LYS A 22 -14.47 -19.49 21.08
C LYS A 22 -15.00 -18.66 19.89
N LYS A 23 -16.21 -18.96 19.40
CA LYS A 23 -16.88 -18.15 18.36
C LYS A 23 -18.30 -17.85 18.80
N ILE A 24 -18.66 -16.57 18.79
CA ILE A 24 -20.03 -16.11 18.91
C ILE A 24 -20.73 -16.50 17.60
N ASP A 25 -21.78 -17.29 17.67
CA ASP A 25 -22.63 -17.60 16.52
C ASP A 25 -23.47 -16.35 16.20
N LEU A 26 -23.06 -15.57 15.20
CA LEU A 26 -23.81 -14.38 14.75
C LEU A 26 -25.24 -14.71 14.28
N SER A 27 -25.54 -15.98 13.96
CA SER A 27 -26.87 -16.44 13.56
C SER A 27 -27.88 -16.55 14.71
N LYS A 28 -27.43 -16.37 15.96
CA LYS A 28 -28.26 -16.53 17.17
C LYS A 28 -28.38 -15.26 18.03
N LEU A 29 -27.78 -14.15 17.61
CA LEU A 29 -28.02 -12.86 18.27
C LEU A 29 -29.40 -12.36 17.85
N THR A 30 -30.22 -11.98 18.84
CA THR A 30 -31.47 -11.28 18.60
C THR A 30 -31.20 -9.80 18.33
N ASP A 31 -32.15 -9.13 17.68
CA ASP A 31 -32.02 -7.71 17.33
C ASP A 31 -31.76 -6.82 18.56
N GLU A 32 -32.25 -7.22 19.73
CA GLU A 32 -31.97 -6.56 21.01
C GLU A 32 -30.51 -6.67 21.47
N ASP A 33 -29.81 -7.77 21.16
CA ASP A 33 -28.39 -7.95 21.51
C ASP A 33 -27.47 -7.11 20.60
N LEU A 34 -27.89 -6.88 19.35
CA LEU A 34 -27.19 -6.00 18.41
C LEU A 34 -27.31 -4.52 18.83
N ILE A 35 -28.50 -4.09 19.25
CA ILE A 35 -28.75 -2.74 19.77
C ILE A 35 -27.89 -2.48 21.03
N ARG A 36 -27.76 -3.47 21.92
CA ARG A 36 -26.93 -3.36 23.14
C ARG A 36 -25.43 -3.26 22.85
N LEU A 37 -24.99 -3.69 21.68
CA LEU A 37 -23.61 -3.55 21.19
C LEU A 37 -23.40 -2.26 20.38
N GLY A 38 -24.42 -1.39 20.28
CA GLY A 38 -24.37 -0.16 19.50
C GLY A 38 -24.42 -0.39 17.99
N ILE A 39 -24.96 -1.52 17.55
CA ILE A 39 -25.09 -1.91 16.14
C ILE A 39 -26.57 -1.86 15.78
N ASP A 40 -26.92 -1.05 14.77
CA ASP A 40 -28.30 -0.90 14.29
C ASP A 40 -28.78 -2.22 13.62
N PRO A 41 -29.84 -2.88 14.13
CA PRO A 41 -30.33 -4.15 13.60
C PRO A 41 -31.06 -4.04 12.26
N ASN A 42 -31.43 -2.83 11.82
CA ASN A 42 -32.05 -2.59 10.51
C ASN A 42 -31.03 -2.28 9.40
N LEU A 43 -29.74 -2.17 9.71
CA LEU A 43 -28.67 -2.17 8.72
C LEU A 43 -28.50 -3.61 8.21
N SER A 44 -29.40 -3.95 7.30
CA SER A 44 -29.59 -5.31 6.82
C SER A 44 -28.28 -5.90 6.30
N LYS A 45 -28.20 -7.23 6.30
CA LYS A 45 -27.08 -8.06 5.80
C LYS A 45 -26.61 -7.70 4.37
N GLN A 46 -27.29 -6.81 3.66
CA GLN A 46 -26.91 -6.25 2.37
C GLN A 46 -25.87 -5.11 2.48
N ASP A 47 -25.83 -4.35 3.59
CA ASP A 47 -24.84 -3.27 3.80
C ASP A 47 -23.47 -3.78 4.31
N ILE A 48 -23.37 -5.07 4.61
CA ILE A 48 -22.14 -5.71 5.10
C ILE A 48 -21.18 -6.06 3.95
N ALA A 49 -21.63 -5.91 2.70
CA ALA A 49 -20.87 -6.21 1.50
C ALA A 49 -20.91 -5.03 0.51
N ARG A 50 -20.31 -3.89 0.88
CA ARG A 50 -20.07 -2.83 -0.11
C ARG A 50 -19.06 -3.33 -1.14
N LEU A 51 -19.45 -3.26 -2.42
CA LEU A 51 -18.52 -3.41 -3.54
C LEU A 51 -17.47 -2.29 -3.43
N LEU A 52 -16.24 -2.54 -3.91
CA LEU A 52 -15.15 -1.56 -3.90
C LEU A 52 -15.55 -0.21 -4.51
N ARG A 53 -16.48 -0.19 -5.47
CA ARG A 53 -17.05 1.03 -6.06
C ARG A 53 -17.79 1.90 -5.04
N GLU A 54 -18.59 1.29 -4.16
CA GLU A 54 -19.34 2.00 -3.11
C GLU A 54 -18.41 2.45 -1.99
N ALA A 55 -17.36 1.69 -1.69
CA ALA A 55 -16.32 2.11 -0.76
C ALA A 55 -15.57 3.34 -1.28
N LYS A 56 -15.20 3.38 -2.58
CA LYS A 56 -14.61 4.56 -3.23
C LYS A 56 -15.51 5.79 -3.12
N GLN A 57 -16.80 5.66 -3.49
CA GLN A 57 -17.78 6.74 -3.38
C GLN A 57 -17.96 7.22 -1.92
N ALA A 58 -17.90 6.31 -0.96
CA ALA A 58 -17.99 6.67 0.45
C ALA A 58 -16.75 7.42 0.95
N ILE A 59 -15.56 7.11 0.41
CA ILE A 59 -14.31 7.84 0.71
C ILE A 59 -14.37 9.27 0.15
N ASP A 60 -14.90 9.46 -1.06
CA ASP A 60 -15.09 10.79 -1.65
C ASP A 60 -16.03 11.69 -0.83
N GLY A 61 -16.92 11.10 -0.03
CA GLY A 61 -17.78 11.82 0.90
C GLY A 61 -17.11 12.21 2.23
N VAL A 62 -15.89 11.74 2.50
CA VAL A 62 -15.18 12.04 3.75
C VAL A 62 -14.42 13.36 3.61
N ALA A 63 -14.86 14.38 4.35
CA ALA A 63 -14.31 15.73 4.26
C ALA A 63 -12.78 15.82 4.47
N SER A 64 -12.19 14.96 5.32
CA SER A 64 -10.74 14.93 5.57
C SER A 64 -9.92 14.33 4.41
N VAL A 65 -10.57 13.70 3.43
CA VAL A 65 -9.94 12.98 2.32
C VAL A 65 -10.21 13.66 0.96
N ASN A 66 -10.98 14.75 0.92
CA ASN A 66 -11.40 15.47 -0.29
C ASN A 66 -10.27 15.90 -1.27
N HIS A 67 -9.01 15.88 -0.84
CA HIS A 67 -7.85 16.28 -1.66
C HIS A 67 -6.95 15.10 -2.07
N ILE A 68 -7.41 13.86 -1.88
CA ILE A 68 -6.65 12.67 -2.29
C ILE A 68 -6.64 12.56 -3.83
N THR A 69 -5.48 12.22 -4.42
CA THR A 69 -5.39 11.92 -5.85
C THR A 69 -5.85 10.49 -6.12
N GLU A 70 -6.30 10.21 -7.35
CA GLU A 70 -6.69 8.84 -7.76
C GLU A 70 -5.56 7.84 -7.53
N LYS A 71 -4.31 8.24 -7.82
CA LYS A 71 -3.12 7.43 -7.60
C LYS A 71 -2.85 7.15 -6.12
N GLN A 72 -3.08 8.13 -5.24
CA GLN A 72 -2.99 7.96 -3.80
C GLN A 72 -4.05 7.01 -3.26
N LEU A 73 -5.28 7.09 -3.78
CA LEU A 73 -6.34 6.16 -3.43
C LEU A 73 -6.01 4.73 -3.91
N GLU A 74 -5.52 4.58 -5.14
CA GLU A 74 -5.08 3.29 -5.68
C GLU A 74 -3.90 2.71 -4.88
N TYR A 75 -2.98 3.55 -4.42
CA TYR A 75 -1.91 3.16 -3.50
C TYR A 75 -2.47 2.54 -2.22
N VAL A 76 -3.39 3.23 -1.54
CA VAL A 76 -4.02 2.76 -0.30
C VAL A 76 -4.68 1.38 -0.49
N LEU A 77 -5.45 1.23 -1.57
CA LEU A 77 -6.13 -0.03 -1.87
C LEU A 77 -5.13 -1.17 -2.13
N LYS A 78 -4.06 -0.91 -2.88
CA LYS A 78 -3.01 -1.90 -3.16
C LYS A 78 -2.22 -2.30 -1.91
N VAL A 79 -1.86 -1.36 -1.04
CA VAL A 79 -1.13 -1.68 0.20
C VAL A 79 -1.96 -2.56 1.15
N LEU A 80 -3.26 -2.27 1.22
CA LEU A 80 -4.22 -3.04 2.00
C LEU A 80 -4.64 -4.36 1.32
N LYS A 81 -4.19 -4.61 0.08
CA LYS A 81 -4.55 -5.79 -0.74
C LYS A 81 -6.06 -5.93 -0.91
N ILE A 82 -6.72 -4.83 -1.25
CA ILE A 82 -8.16 -4.78 -1.49
C ILE A 82 -8.38 -4.79 -3.00
N ASP A 83 -8.87 -5.93 -3.49
CA ASP A 83 -9.23 -6.11 -4.90
C ASP A 83 -10.72 -5.77 -5.14
N ASP A 84 -11.12 -5.61 -6.40
CA ASP A 84 -12.50 -5.28 -6.78
C ASP A 84 -13.54 -6.33 -6.31
N ALA A 85 -13.10 -7.57 -6.13
CA ALA A 85 -13.93 -8.67 -5.61
C ALA A 85 -14.03 -8.68 -4.06
N THR A 86 -13.24 -7.85 -3.37
CA THR A 86 -13.18 -7.83 -1.91
C THR A 86 -14.38 -7.10 -1.34
N GLN A 87 -15.10 -7.76 -0.43
CA GLN A 87 -16.18 -7.13 0.31
C GLN A 87 -15.61 -6.28 1.45
N VAL A 88 -15.90 -4.98 1.42
CA VAL A 88 -15.38 -4.04 2.42
C VAL A 88 -16.34 -3.97 3.60
N THR A 89 -15.91 -4.48 4.76
CA THR A 89 -16.65 -4.32 6.03
C THR A 89 -16.46 -2.90 6.60
N PHE A 90 -17.32 -2.46 7.52
CA PHE A 90 -17.17 -1.17 8.18
C PHE A 90 -15.81 -0.98 8.88
N ARG A 91 -15.27 -2.04 9.49
CA ARG A 91 -13.93 -1.99 10.11
C ARG A 91 -12.82 -1.80 9.07
N MET A 92 -12.93 -2.46 7.92
CA MET A 92 -11.99 -2.27 6.82
C MET A 92 -12.11 -0.85 6.26
N PHE A 93 -13.34 -0.35 6.08
CA PHE A 93 -13.58 1.03 5.67
C PHE A 93 -12.93 2.05 6.61
N ALA A 94 -13.07 1.87 7.93
CA ALA A 94 -12.43 2.77 8.90
C ALA A 94 -10.89 2.78 8.75
N VAL A 95 -10.27 1.62 8.52
CA VAL A 95 -8.82 1.52 8.28
C VAL A 95 -8.42 2.18 6.95
N ILE A 96 -9.21 1.97 5.88
CA ILE A 96 -8.97 2.61 4.58
C ILE A 96 -9.05 4.13 4.72
N SER A 97 -10.11 4.65 5.36
CA SER A 97 -10.30 6.09 5.57
C SER A 97 -9.20 6.69 6.43
N ALA A 98 -8.78 6.02 7.51
CA ALA A 98 -7.66 6.46 8.34
C ALA A 98 -6.34 6.52 7.55
N LEU A 99 -6.08 5.52 6.70
CA LEU A 99 -4.89 5.52 5.86
C LEU A 99 -4.96 6.60 4.76
N CYS A 100 -6.13 6.83 4.17
CA CYS A 100 -6.34 7.91 3.22
C CYS A 100 -6.10 9.29 3.84
N GLU A 101 -6.63 9.54 5.04
CA GLU A 101 -6.37 10.77 5.80
C GLU A 101 -4.88 10.93 6.11
N ARG A 102 -4.20 9.82 6.44
CA ARG A 102 -2.76 9.89 6.69
C ARG A 102 -1.97 10.22 5.43
N VAL A 103 -2.35 9.68 4.27
CA VAL A 103 -1.74 9.99 2.97
C VAL A 103 -1.98 11.44 2.56
N THR A 104 -3.17 12.00 2.81
CA THR A 104 -3.45 13.42 2.53
C THR A 104 -2.67 14.37 3.44
N GLN A 105 -2.27 13.93 4.64
CA GLN A 105 -1.45 14.71 5.58
C GLN A 105 0.07 14.55 5.37
N MET A 106 0.51 13.69 4.43
CA MET A 106 1.94 13.50 4.15
C MET A 106 2.61 14.80 3.69
N ASP A 107 3.92 14.88 3.95
CA ASP A 107 4.75 15.99 3.49
C ASP A 107 4.82 16.04 1.95
N PRO A 108 5.03 17.23 1.35
CA PRO A 108 5.03 17.39 -0.11
C PRO A 108 6.03 16.49 -0.83
N TRP A 109 7.17 16.21 -0.19
CA TRP A 109 8.22 15.35 -0.75
C TRP A 109 7.74 13.90 -0.85
N SER A 110 7.20 13.33 0.23
CA SER A 110 6.69 11.97 0.24
C SER A 110 5.47 11.80 -0.70
N LYS A 111 4.63 12.83 -0.84
CA LYS A 111 3.56 12.86 -1.86
C LYS A 111 4.13 12.82 -3.27
N HIS A 112 5.16 13.62 -3.56
CA HIS A 112 5.81 13.59 -4.86
C HIS A 112 6.43 12.22 -5.15
N LEU A 113 7.05 11.57 -4.16
CA LEU A 113 7.56 10.20 -4.29
C LEU A 113 6.46 9.19 -4.64
N LEU A 114 5.29 9.31 -4.01
CA LEU A 114 4.13 8.48 -4.35
C LEU A 114 3.66 8.73 -5.80
N GLU A 115 3.62 9.98 -6.24
CA GLU A 115 3.22 10.35 -7.60
C GLU A 115 4.16 9.83 -8.69
N ILE A 116 5.45 9.66 -8.41
CA ILE A 116 6.41 9.08 -9.37
C ILE A 116 6.56 7.55 -9.22
N CYS A 117 6.08 6.96 -8.12
CA CYS A 117 6.18 5.53 -7.85
C CYS A 117 5.32 4.68 -8.80
N ASP A 118 5.86 3.52 -9.20
CA ASP A 118 5.07 2.49 -9.85
C ASP A 118 4.33 1.67 -8.78
N LEU A 119 3.00 1.72 -8.82
CA LEU A 119 2.14 1.01 -7.88
C LEU A 119 2.29 -0.51 -7.97
N LEU A 120 2.68 -1.04 -9.14
CA LEU A 120 2.94 -2.48 -9.29
C LEU A 120 4.23 -2.90 -8.58
N ASP A 121 5.26 -2.05 -8.57
CA ASP A 121 6.51 -2.34 -7.83
C ASP A 121 6.27 -2.33 -6.32
N ILE A 122 5.45 -1.38 -5.85
CA ILE A 122 4.98 -1.32 -4.45
C ILE A 122 4.27 -2.62 -4.06
N GLU A 123 3.32 -3.07 -4.87
CA GLU A 123 2.55 -4.28 -4.59
C GLU A 123 3.44 -5.53 -4.46
N ARG A 124 4.41 -5.69 -5.37
CA ARG A 124 5.36 -6.82 -5.35
C ARG A 124 6.28 -6.78 -4.12
N LYS A 125 6.79 -5.59 -3.77
CA LYS A 125 7.71 -5.42 -2.63
C LYS A 125 6.99 -5.25 -1.28
N MET A 126 5.66 -5.13 -1.28
CA MET A 126 4.87 -4.94 -0.07
C MET A 126 5.12 -6.02 0.98
N THR A 127 5.22 -7.28 0.55
CA THR A 127 5.50 -8.41 1.45
C THR A 127 6.86 -8.26 2.14
N LEU A 128 7.88 -7.75 1.41
CA LEU A 128 9.21 -7.49 1.96
C LEU A 128 9.18 -6.37 3.00
N TYR A 129 8.51 -5.23 2.72
CA TYR A 129 8.41 -4.12 3.67
C TYR A 129 7.60 -4.48 4.91
N LYS A 130 6.55 -5.29 4.76
CA LYS A 130 5.81 -5.85 5.91
C LYS A 130 6.72 -6.74 6.75
N ALA A 131 7.52 -7.61 6.13
CA ALA A 131 8.48 -8.43 6.84
C ALA A 131 9.53 -7.56 7.56
N MET A 132 10.07 -6.54 6.90
CA MET A 132 11.04 -5.59 7.49
C MET A 132 10.48 -4.90 8.74
N PHE A 133 9.22 -4.46 8.69
CA PHE A 133 8.53 -3.91 9.87
C PHE A 133 8.47 -4.92 11.02
N TYR A 134 8.03 -6.15 10.79
CA TYR A 134 7.88 -7.16 11.86
C TYR A 134 9.20 -7.82 12.29
N THR A 135 10.29 -7.65 11.54
CA THR A 135 11.64 -8.06 11.95
C THR A 135 12.35 -7.03 12.82
N ASN A 136 11.84 -5.79 12.86
CA ASN A 136 12.36 -4.80 13.79
C ASN A 136 12.11 -5.21 15.24
N VAL A 137 12.76 -4.50 16.17
CA VAL A 137 12.49 -4.68 17.59
C VAL A 137 11.03 -4.31 17.84
N ASN A 138 10.21 -5.35 18.00
CA ASN A 138 8.81 -5.22 18.33
C ASN A 138 8.67 -4.36 19.59
N SER A 139 7.64 -3.52 19.61
CA SER A 139 7.25 -2.85 20.83
C SER A 139 6.97 -3.89 21.93
N ASP A 140 7.40 -3.57 23.15
CA ASP A 140 7.12 -4.39 24.34
C ASP A 140 5.62 -4.41 24.68
N ARG A 141 4.81 -3.57 24.02
CA ARG A 141 3.39 -3.32 24.31
C ARG A 141 2.45 -3.90 23.25
N ASP A 142 2.71 -3.67 21.97
CA ASP A 142 1.83 -4.08 20.86
C ASP A 142 2.64 -4.45 19.60
N ALA A 143 2.30 -5.57 18.98
CA ALA A 143 2.94 -6.06 17.76
C ALA A 143 2.72 -5.15 16.54
N ASN A 144 1.78 -4.21 16.59
CA ASN A 144 1.52 -3.24 15.53
C ASN A 144 2.39 -1.98 15.60
N PHE A 145 3.38 -1.97 16.51
CA PHE A 145 4.28 -0.86 16.74
C PHE A 145 5.74 -1.32 16.75
N ILE A 146 6.62 -0.47 16.23
CA ILE A 146 8.07 -0.65 16.28
C ILE A 146 8.71 0.51 17.05
N LYS A 147 9.88 0.27 17.65
CA LYS A 147 10.64 1.34 18.30
C LYS A 147 11.16 2.31 17.24
N ALA A 148 10.96 3.61 17.47
CA ALA A 148 11.41 4.68 16.59
C ALA A 148 12.93 4.64 16.36
N ASP A 149 13.69 4.28 17.40
CA ASP A 149 15.15 4.13 17.31
C ASP A 149 15.58 3.01 16.35
N SER A 150 14.81 1.92 16.26
CA SER A 150 15.08 0.84 15.31
C SER A 150 14.90 1.31 13.87
N LEU A 151 13.79 2.02 13.58
CA LEU A 151 13.58 2.61 12.26
C LEU A 151 14.65 3.66 11.93
N LYS A 152 15.08 4.45 12.93
CA LYS A 152 16.13 5.44 12.76
C LYS A 152 17.45 4.80 12.28
N ILE A 153 17.82 3.65 12.82
CA ILE A 153 19.00 2.89 12.37
C ILE A 153 18.85 2.48 10.90
N GLU A 154 17.66 2.03 10.48
CA GLU A 154 17.39 1.68 9.08
C GLU A 154 17.51 2.89 8.15
N LEU A 155 17.03 4.07 8.57
CA LEU A 155 17.17 5.31 7.80
C LEU A 155 18.65 5.71 7.63
N ILE A 156 19.45 5.56 8.69
CA ILE A 156 20.90 5.81 8.63
C ILE A 156 21.57 4.81 7.68
N ALA A 157 21.20 3.52 7.75
CA ALA A 157 21.67 2.50 6.81
C ALA A 157 21.22 2.79 5.36
N GLY A 158 20.09 3.47 5.19
CA GLY A 158 19.61 4.07 3.93
C GLY A 158 20.52 5.16 3.35
N GLY A 159 21.46 5.67 4.15
CA GLY A 159 22.37 6.76 3.79
C GLY A 159 21.75 8.15 3.97
N LEU A 160 20.75 8.30 4.83
CA LEU A 160 20.20 9.62 5.17
C LEU A 160 21.14 10.36 6.13
N ASN A 161 21.23 11.67 5.96
CA ASN A 161 21.97 12.51 6.88
C ASN A 161 21.16 12.77 8.17
N TRP A 162 21.83 13.29 9.21
CA TRP A 162 21.21 13.49 10.52
C TRP A 162 19.96 14.39 10.47
N LYS A 163 19.99 15.44 9.66
CA LYS A 163 18.87 16.39 9.53
C LYS A 163 17.68 15.77 8.82
N GLN A 164 17.93 14.98 7.78
CA GLN A 164 16.91 14.29 6.99
C GLN A 164 16.20 13.22 7.82
N GLN A 165 16.94 12.41 8.58
CA GLN A 165 16.30 11.43 9.46
C GLN A 165 15.44 12.12 10.52
N GLU A 166 15.91 13.22 11.12
CA GLU A 166 15.16 13.92 12.17
C GLU A 166 13.86 14.50 11.62
N PHE A 167 13.92 15.09 10.41
CA PHE A 167 12.74 15.53 9.68
C PHE A 167 11.75 14.40 9.41
N ILE A 168 12.21 13.24 8.93
CA ILE A 168 11.32 12.10 8.65
C ILE A 168 10.72 11.54 9.95
N MET A 169 11.52 11.43 11.00
CA MET A 169 11.05 10.96 12.31
C MET A 169 10.01 11.92 12.90
N GLU A 170 10.17 13.23 12.75
CA GLU A 170 9.15 14.21 13.15
C GLU A 170 7.84 14.02 12.38
N LYS A 171 7.91 13.70 11.08
CA LYS A 171 6.73 13.49 10.23
C LYS A 171 6.05 12.14 10.43
N LEU A 172 6.78 11.12 10.86
CA LEU A 172 6.23 9.81 11.26
C LEU A 172 5.42 9.89 12.56
N GLN A 173 5.57 10.97 13.35
CA GLN A 173 4.86 11.23 14.60
C GLN A 173 4.89 10.05 15.59
N PRO A 174 6.08 9.69 16.13
CA PRO A 174 6.18 8.68 17.17
C PRO A 174 5.26 9.00 18.35
N ASN A 175 4.67 7.95 18.92
CA ASN A 175 3.83 8.09 20.10
C ASN A 175 4.64 8.51 21.33
N TYR A 176 3.97 8.75 22.47
CA TYR A 176 4.64 9.10 23.74
C TYR A 176 5.69 8.07 24.20
N PHE A 177 5.59 6.82 23.74
CA PHE A 177 6.53 5.75 24.06
C PHE A 177 7.69 5.63 23.04
N ASN A 178 7.83 6.59 22.12
CA ASN A 178 8.80 6.58 21.03
C ASN A 178 8.60 5.36 20.10
N GLU A 179 7.35 5.04 19.79
CA GLU A 179 6.98 3.93 18.90
C GLU A 179 6.21 4.43 17.68
N ILE A 180 6.36 3.74 16.57
CA ILE A 180 5.78 4.10 15.27
C ILE A 180 4.76 3.04 14.89
N SER A 181 3.56 3.49 14.49
CA SER A 181 2.50 2.58 14.08
C SER A 181 2.79 1.99 12.70
N PHE A 182 2.26 0.79 12.47
CA PHE A 182 2.33 0.17 11.15
C PHE A 182 1.69 1.02 10.04
N LEU A 183 0.62 1.77 10.34
CA LEU A 183 -0.02 2.65 9.36
C LEU A 183 0.87 3.82 8.96
N ASP A 184 1.57 4.42 9.93
CA ASP A 184 2.55 5.48 9.66
C ASP A 184 3.72 4.95 8.83
N TYR A 185 4.23 3.76 9.19
CA TYR A 185 5.31 3.12 8.43
C TYR A 185 4.93 2.87 6.96
N ILE A 186 3.71 2.39 6.70
CA ILE A 186 3.21 2.15 5.34
C ILE A 186 3.22 3.42 4.49
N CYS A 187 2.85 4.58 5.04
CA CYS A 187 2.82 5.83 4.29
C CYS A 187 4.20 6.21 3.72
N TYR A 188 5.28 5.75 4.34
CA TYR A 188 6.65 6.04 3.94
C TYR A 188 7.31 4.95 3.07
N ILE A 189 6.59 3.91 2.64
CA ILE A 189 7.11 2.91 1.69
C ILE A 189 7.67 3.53 0.40
N PRO A 190 7.05 4.57 -0.22
CA PRO A 190 7.63 5.23 -1.39
C PRO A 190 9.04 5.79 -1.14
N LEU A 191 9.32 6.27 0.08
CA LEU A 191 10.65 6.70 0.50
C LEU A 191 11.60 5.50 0.62
N PHE A 192 11.16 4.40 1.22
CA PHE A 192 11.97 3.19 1.38
C PHE A 192 12.35 2.58 0.02
N LEU A 193 11.44 2.62 -0.95
CA LEU A 193 11.72 2.24 -2.34
C LEU A 193 12.78 3.13 -2.97
N SER A 194 12.65 4.45 -2.79
CA SER A 194 13.64 5.42 -3.28
C SER A 194 15.03 5.15 -2.68
N MET A 195 15.13 4.91 -1.37
CA MET A 195 16.38 4.56 -0.72
C MET A 195 16.98 3.27 -1.25
N HIS A 196 16.15 2.23 -1.39
CA HIS A 196 16.57 0.95 -1.95
C HIS A 196 17.14 1.12 -3.37
N ASP A 197 16.45 1.85 -4.25
CA ASP A 197 16.91 2.08 -5.61
C ASP A 197 18.29 2.75 -5.62
N ASN A 198 18.47 3.78 -4.77
CA ASN A 198 19.72 4.50 -4.62
C ASN A 198 20.87 3.65 -4.07
N ILE A 199 20.61 2.79 -3.08
CA ILE A 199 21.62 1.85 -2.57
C ILE A 199 22.05 0.87 -3.67
N VAL A 200 21.10 0.33 -4.44
CA VAL A 200 21.41 -0.62 -5.51
C VAL A 200 22.12 0.06 -6.69
N ASP A 201 21.80 1.32 -7.00
CA ASP A 201 22.48 2.08 -8.07
C ASP A 201 23.92 2.44 -7.71
N ASN A 202 24.17 2.91 -6.48
CA ASN A 202 25.51 3.23 -6.02
C ASN A 202 25.65 2.99 -4.50
N PRO A 203 26.07 1.79 -4.09
CA PRO A 203 26.09 1.39 -2.69
C PRO A 203 27.14 2.14 -1.86
N LEU A 204 28.18 2.68 -2.51
CA LEU A 204 29.27 3.41 -1.84
C LEU A 204 29.07 4.93 -1.87
N ASN A 205 27.92 5.42 -2.37
CA ASN A 205 27.64 6.84 -2.38
C ASN A 205 27.25 7.35 -0.98
N MET A 206 28.24 7.96 -0.31
CA MET A 206 28.13 8.59 1.00
C MET A 206 27.96 10.12 0.92
N ALA A 207 27.59 10.66 -0.25
CA ALA A 207 27.42 12.10 -0.39
C ALA A 207 26.26 12.60 0.50
N ASN A 208 26.51 13.66 1.28
CA ASN A 208 25.52 14.26 2.18
C ASN A 208 24.27 14.79 1.46
N ASN A 209 24.38 15.07 0.16
CA ASN A 209 23.34 15.65 -0.68
C ASN A 209 22.60 14.61 -1.51
N LYS A 210 22.75 13.31 -1.20
CA LYS A 210 22.18 12.18 -1.94
C LYS A 210 20.67 12.29 -2.16
N TYR A 211 19.97 12.93 -1.21
CA TYR A 211 18.52 13.12 -1.24
C TYR A 211 18.10 14.59 -1.35
N ASP A 212 19.06 15.52 -1.53
CA ASP A 212 18.76 16.96 -1.64
C ASP A 212 18.28 17.34 -3.06
N GLN A 213 18.58 16.51 -4.05
CA GLN A 213 18.09 16.69 -5.41
C GLN A 213 16.85 15.83 -5.62
N LEU A 214 15.76 16.43 -6.13
CA LEU A 214 14.50 15.84 -6.61
C LEU A 214 14.71 14.85 -7.77
N LEU A 215 15.55 13.83 -7.57
CA LEU A 215 16.03 12.93 -8.62
C LEU A 215 15.88 11.48 -8.22
N ARG A 216 14.76 11.11 -7.57
CA ARG A 216 14.21 9.83 -7.99
C ARG A 216 13.81 10.04 -9.44
N LYS A 217 14.72 9.66 -10.34
CA LYS A 217 14.37 9.48 -11.75
C LYS A 217 13.08 8.65 -11.73
N PRO A 218 11.99 9.08 -12.39
CA PRO A 218 10.74 8.35 -12.37
C PRO A 218 11.06 6.86 -12.53
N SER A 219 10.50 6.02 -11.66
CA SER A 219 10.62 4.56 -11.78
C SER A 219 10.29 4.21 -13.23
N GLY A 220 11.31 3.95 -14.03
CA GLY A 220 11.29 4.36 -15.44
C GLY A 220 12.65 4.28 -16.11
N LEU A 221 13.75 4.19 -15.34
CA LEU A 221 14.73 3.18 -15.72
C LEU A 221 14.03 1.84 -15.54
N PRO A 222 13.79 1.08 -16.63
CA PRO A 222 13.23 -0.26 -16.49
C PRO A 222 14.33 -1.05 -15.80
N ARG A 223 14.26 -1.18 -14.47
CA ARG A 223 14.79 -2.36 -13.79
C ARG A 223 13.81 -3.48 -14.04
N GLN A 224 13.64 -3.75 -15.33
CA GLN A 224 12.97 -4.84 -16.01
C GLN A 224 13.80 -6.10 -15.81
N ARG A 225 14.17 -6.37 -14.55
CA ARG A 225 14.72 -7.64 -14.12
C ARG A 225 13.58 -8.56 -13.68
N ASP A 226 12.47 -7.99 -13.18
CA ASP A 226 11.37 -8.72 -12.56
C ASP A 226 10.09 -8.82 -13.42
N HIS A 227 10.12 -8.35 -14.67
CA HIS A 227 8.98 -8.49 -15.61
C HIS A 227 8.94 -9.86 -16.31
N ASN A 228 9.91 -10.73 -16.05
CA ASN A 228 9.92 -12.07 -16.62
C ASN A 228 9.23 -13.06 -15.69
N PRO A 229 8.29 -13.86 -16.20
CA PRO A 229 7.74 -14.96 -15.43
C PRO A 229 8.87 -15.95 -15.06
N LEU A 230 8.67 -16.65 -13.93
CA LEU A 230 9.60 -17.67 -13.44
C LEU A 230 9.89 -18.70 -14.54
N GLY A 231 11.17 -19.05 -14.71
CA GLY A 231 11.66 -19.94 -15.77
C GLY A 231 12.34 -19.24 -16.95
N ASN A 232 12.23 -17.91 -17.06
CA ASN A 232 12.94 -17.12 -18.06
C ASN A 232 14.10 -16.31 -17.44
N PRO A 233 15.19 -16.05 -18.19
CA PRO A 233 16.35 -15.34 -17.66
C PRO A 233 15.96 -13.95 -17.14
N LEU A 234 16.42 -13.57 -15.94
CA LEU A 234 16.18 -12.26 -15.31
C LEU A 234 17.00 -11.14 -16.00
N SER A 235 16.78 -10.95 -17.30
CA SER A 235 17.51 -10.01 -18.17
C SER A 235 16.54 -9.14 -18.98
N ARG A 236 16.93 -7.86 -19.16
CA ARG A 236 16.21 -6.87 -19.98
C ARG A 236 16.09 -7.27 -21.45
N ASP A 237 16.94 -8.17 -21.92
CA ASP A 237 16.95 -8.69 -23.30
C ASP A 237 16.49 -10.14 -23.39
N SER A 238 15.77 -10.63 -22.37
CA SER A 238 15.19 -11.96 -22.44
C SER A 238 14.31 -12.15 -23.67
N SER A 239 14.26 -13.39 -24.16
CA SER A 239 13.39 -13.80 -25.26
C SER A 239 11.92 -13.46 -25.01
N PHE A 240 11.46 -13.50 -23.75
CA PHE A 240 10.09 -13.15 -23.36
C PHE A 240 9.79 -11.66 -23.56
N GLN A 241 10.61 -10.77 -23.01
CA GLN A 241 10.43 -9.32 -23.18
C GLN A 241 10.46 -8.91 -24.66
N ASN A 242 11.38 -9.49 -25.44
CA ASN A 242 11.50 -9.19 -26.85
C ASN A 242 10.30 -9.69 -27.67
N LYS A 243 9.72 -10.84 -27.31
CA LYS A 243 8.48 -11.35 -27.92
C LYS A 243 7.27 -10.49 -27.55
N GLN A 244 7.17 -10.06 -26.30
CA GLN A 244 6.07 -9.20 -25.84
C GLN A 244 6.11 -7.85 -26.53
N MET A 245 7.28 -7.20 -26.56
CA MET A 245 7.47 -5.92 -27.23
C MET A 245 7.21 -6.00 -28.75
N ALA A 246 7.56 -7.13 -29.39
CA ALA A 246 7.21 -7.39 -30.78
C ALA A 246 5.68 -7.53 -30.99
N ARG A 247 4.95 -8.13 -30.04
CA ARG A 247 3.48 -8.19 -30.09
C ARG A 247 2.85 -6.83 -29.90
N ASP A 248 3.31 -6.06 -28.92
CA ASP A 248 2.79 -4.72 -28.65
C ASP A 248 3.01 -3.77 -29.85
N LEU A 249 4.11 -3.97 -30.60
CA LEU A 249 4.37 -3.26 -31.86
C LEU A 249 3.41 -3.68 -32.98
N LEU A 250 3.07 -4.97 -33.08
CA LEU A 250 2.10 -5.50 -34.06
C LEU A 250 0.66 -5.09 -33.72
N GLU A 251 0.33 -4.98 -32.43
CA GLU A 251 -0.95 -4.52 -31.91
C GLU A 251 -1.10 -2.98 -31.95
N GLY A 252 -0.06 -2.26 -32.37
CA GLY A 252 -0.09 -0.79 -32.51
C GLY A 252 -0.08 -0.02 -31.19
N LYS A 253 0.25 -0.67 -30.07
CA LYS A 253 0.33 -0.04 -28.74
C LYS A 253 1.60 0.79 -28.54
N ILE A 254 2.64 0.53 -29.35
CA ILE A 254 3.96 1.18 -29.26
C ILE A 254 4.41 1.53 -30.69
N SER A 255 4.95 2.74 -30.88
CA SER A 255 5.53 3.16 -32.16
C SER A 255 6.99 2.71 -32.28
N MET A 256 7.43 2.34 -33.49
CA MET A 256 8.85 2.02 -33.77
C MET A 256 9.82 3.17 -33.43
N GLU A 257 9.31 4.40 -33.35
CA GLU A 257 10.08 5.59 -33.01
C GLU A 257 10.48 5.61 -31.52
N GLU A 258 9.64 5.06 -30.66
CA GLU A 258 9.83 4.95 -29.20
C GLU A 258 10.84 3.84 -28.83
N VAL A 259 11.11 2.93 -29.76
CA VAL A 259 12.08 1.83 -29.59
C VAL A 259 13.50 2.35 -29.81
N LYS A 260 14.39 2.10 -28.82
CA LYS A 260 15.83 2.41 -28.91
C LYS A 260 16.45 1.82 -30.18
N ARG A 261 17.23 2.63 -30.89
CA ARG A 261 17.83 2.30 -32.19
C ARG A 261 18.53 0.94 -32.22
N GLU A 262 19.30 0.64 -31.17
CA GLU A 262 20.04 -0.62 -30.98
C GLU A 262 19.16 -1.88 -30.93
N LYS A 263 17.88 -1.75 -30.55
CA LYS A 263 16.95 -2.87 -30.40
C LYS A 263 16.00 -3.05 -31.58
N ARG A 264 15.94 -2.10 -32.51
CA ARG A 264 14.97 -2.09 -33.62
C ARG A 264 15.12 -3.30 -34.53
N GLU A 265 16.36 -3.70 -34.82
CA GLU A 265 16.66 -4.86 -35.65
C GLU A 265 16.25 -6.18 -34.96
N LEU A 266 16.55 -6.30 -33.67
CA LEU A 266 16.20 -7.46 -32.86
C LEU A 266 14.67 -7.62 -32.76
N ILE A 267 13.96 -6.53 -32.46
CA ILE A 267 12.49 -6.55 -32.35
C ILE A 267 11.86 -6.83 -33.72
N THR A 268 12.39 -6.26 -34.80
CA THR A 268 11.93 -6.55 -36.18
C THR A 268 12.13 -8.02 -36.56
N LYS A 269 13.19 -8.66 -36.05
CA LYS A 269 13.38 -10.10 -36.21
C LYS A 269 12.26 -10.86 -35.47
N TYR A 270 11.96 -10.50 -34.23
CA TYR A 270 10.89 -11.13 -33.44
C TYR A 270 9.47 -10.87 -33.99
N THR A 271 9.18 -9.70 -34.55
CA THR A 271 7.90 -9.43 -35.22
C THR A 271 7.72 -10.30 -36.46
N LYS A 272 8.77 -10.48 -37.27
CA LYS A 272 8.77 -11.42 -38.40
C LYS A 272 8.57 -12.87 -37.97
N TYR A 273 9.16 -13.27 -36.84
CA TYR A 273 8.92 -14.61 -36.27
C TYR A 273 7.49 -14.77 -35.74
N ALA A 274 6.92 -13.74 -35.10
CA ALA A 274 5.54 -13.76 -34.62
C ALA A 274 4.51 -13.83 -35.76
N LEU A 275 4.77 -13.14 -36.88
CA LEU A 275 3.94 -13.19 -38.08
C LEU A 275 4.02 -14.54 -38.82
N LYS A 276 5.13 -15.27 -38.70
CA LYS A 276 5.33 -16.59 -39.33
C LYS A 276 4.67 -17.76 -38.60
N MET A 277 4.20 -17.55 -37.37
CA MET A 277 3.43 -18.56 -36.62
C MET A 277 2.05 -18.00 -36.23
N PRO A 278 1.10 -17.89 -37.17
CA PRO A 278 -0.29 -17.72 -36.81
C PRO A 278 -0.81 -19.07 -36.30
N TYR A 279 -1.01 -19.15 -34.98
CA TYR A 279 -1.64 -20.24 -34.21
C TYR A 279 -0.81 -21.48 -33.87
N GLY A 280 -0.79 -21.80 -32.56
CA GLY A 280 -0.38 -23.10 -32.04
C GLY A 280 0.01 -23.10 -30.55
N VAL A 281 -1.01 -23.16 -29.67
CA VAL A 281 -1.01 -23.50 -28.23
C VAL A 281 -0.22 -22.59 -27.27
#